data_AF-A0A7L5AV79-F1
#
_entry.id   AF-A0A7L5AV79-F1
#
_cell.length_a   1.000
_cell.length_b   1.000
_cell.length_c   1.000
_cell.angle_alpha   90.00
_cell.angle_beta   90.00
_cell.angle_gamma   90.00
#
_symmetry.space_group_name_H-M   'P 1'
#
loop_
_entity.id
_entity.type
_entity.pdbx_description
1 polymer ?
#
loop_
_entity_poly.entity_id
_entity_poly.type
_entity_poly.pdbx_seq_one_letter_code
_entity_poly.pdbx_strand_id
1 'polypeptide(L)'
;MVAVAQGGGEDEPEMTATATNTTPTSPYSYQARGRWITHVETGVEATSQATLTAIAARRLAELTTSTATITASCLPLPIWPRERVTWDTAGHRTDTTVRQVAYQAAPTALMGLELEEIP
;
A
#
# COMPACT_ATOMS: atom_id res chain seq x y z
N MET A 1 9.88 -8.98 2.67
CA MET A 1 10.03 -8.77 1.22
C MET A 1 11.40 -9.28 0.81
N VAL A 2 11.46 -10.14 -0.20
CA VAL A 2 12.70 -10.63 -0.80
C VAL A 2 12.64 -10.27 -2.28
N ALA A 3 13.62 -9.50 -2.76
CA ALA A 3 13.75 -9.13 -4.16
C ALA A 3 14.98 -9.86 -4.74
N VAL A 4 14.81 -10.49 -5.90
CA VAL A 4 15.88 -11.22 -6.60
C VAL A 4 16.05 -10.62 -7.99
N ALA A 5 17.24 -10.09 -8.27
CA ALA A 5 17.64 -9.63 -9.60
C ALA A 5 18.27 -10.79 -10.39
N GLN A 6 17.98 -10.85 -11.68
CA GLN A 6 18.57 -11.85 -12.58
C GLN A 6 20.00 -11.44 -12.92
N GLY A 7 20.95 -12.36 -12.78
CA GLY A 7 22.32 -12.16 -13.25
C GLY A 7 22.35 -12.11 -14.77
N GLY A 8 23.05 -11.13 -15.35
CA GLY A 8 23.13 -10.91 -16.79
C GLY A 8 24.00 -11.91 -17.58
N GLY A 9 24.61 -12.91 -16.93
CA GLY A 9 25.47 -13.90 -17.56
C GLY A 9 26.28 -14.74 -16.55
N GLU A 10 27.16 -15.63 -17.04
CA GLU A 10 28.01 -16.53 -16.24
C GLU A 10 28.93 -15.81 -15.23
N ASP A 11 29.22 -14.52 -15.45
CA ASP A 11 30.13 -13.70 -14.62
C ASP A 11 29.41 -12.70 -13.69
N GLU A 12 28.08 -12.61 -13.73
CA GLU A 12 27.30 -11.66 -12.94
C GLU A 12 26.46 -12.41 -11.90
N PRO A 13 26.88 -12.49 -10.62
CA PRO A 13 26.20 -13.29 -9.61
C PRO A 13 24.77 -12.81 -9.38
N GLU A 14 23.85 -13.76 -9.16
CA GLU A 14 22.48 -13.45 -8.77
C GLU A 14 22.48 -12.56 -7.51
N MET A 15 21.82 -11.40 -7.60
CA MET A 15 21.74 -10.46 -6.50
C MET A 15 20.40 -10.63 -5.78
N THR A 16 20.46 -10.76 -4.45
CA THR A 16 19.28 -10.87 -3.59
C THR A 16 19.28 -9.78 -2.54
N ALA A 17 18.15 -9.14 -2.31
CA ALA A 17 17.94 -8.20 -1.22
C ALA A 17 16.73 -8.59 -0.37
N THR A 18 16.85 -8.42 0.94
CA THR A 18 15.77 -8.72 1.90
C THR A 18 15.43 -7.46 2.70
N ALA A 19 14.14 -7.14 2.77
CA ALA A 19 13.60 -6.09 3.62
C ALA A 19 12.57 -6.69 4.60
N THR A 20 12.75 -6.43 5.89
CA THR A 20 11.93 -6.98 6.99
C THR A 20 11.29 -5.87 7.82
N ASN A 21 10.01 -6.04 8.17
CA ASN A 21 9.33 -5.15 9.11
C ASN A 21 9.42 -5.72 10.53
N THR A 22 10.23 -5.06 11.37
CA THR A 22 10.42 -5.37 12.79
C THR A 22 9.87 -4.29 13.72
N THR A 23 9.06 -3.36 13.20
CA THR A 23 8.57 -2.22 13.96
C THR A 23 7.42 -2.65 14.88
N PRO A 24 7.56 -2.59 16.22
CA PRO A 24 6.56 -3.13 17.15
C PRO A 24 5.18 -2.48 17.06
N THR A 25 5.12 -1.22 16.61
CA THR A 25 3.87 -0.46 16.42
C THR A 25 3.18 -0.76 15.09
N SER A 26 3.85 -1.45 14.16
CA SER A 26 3.24 -1.84 12.89
C SER A 26 2.46 -3.14 13.07
N PRO A 27 1.16 -3.18 12.70
CA PRO A 27 0.36 -4.42 12.73
C PRO A 27 0.82 -5.45 11.69
N TYR A 28 1.73 -5.07 10.78
CA TYR A 28 2.34 -5.94 9.76
C TYR A 28 3.70 -6.50 10.17
N SER A 29 4.21 -6.11 11.35
CA SER A 29 5.50 -6.58 11.86
C SER A 29 5.43 -8.03 12.35
N TYR A 30 6.60 -8.67 12.44
CA TYR A 30 6.73 -9.97 13.08
C TYR A 30 6.22 -9.95 14.52
N GLN A 31 6.49 -8.89 15.27
CA GLN A 31 6.11 -8.75 16.67
C GLN A 31 4.58 -8.73 16.85
N ALA A 32 3.85 -8.06 15.96
CA ALA A 32 2.39 -8.01 16.02
C ALA A 32 1.72 -9.32 15.57
N ARG A 33 2.34 -10.08 14.66
CA ARG A 33 1.74 -11.28 14.03
C ARG A 33 2.26 -12.61 14.57
N GLY A 34 3.40 -12.60 15.26
CA GLY A 34 4.10 -13.80 15.75
C GLY A 34 4.66 -14.71 14.65
N ARG A 35 4.63 -14.28 13.38
CA ARG A 35 5.13 -15.05 12.23
C ARG A 35 5.62 -14.13 11.11
N TRP A 36 6.57 -14.62 10.31
CA TRP A 36 6.99 -13.95 9.09
C TRP A 36 6.00 -14.20 7.96
N ILE A 37 5.58 -13.14 7.28
CA ILE A 37 4.85 -13.23 6.01
C ILE A 37 5.78 -12.71 4.93
N THR A 38 6.29 -13.62 4.12
CA THR A 38 7.32 -13.33 3.11
C THR A 38 6.67 -13.14 1.75
N HIS A 39 6.88 -11.96 1.16
CA HIS A 39 6.63 -11.71 -0.26
C HIS A 39 7.95 -11.84 -1.03
N VAL A 40 7.95 -12.54 -2.16
CA VAL A 40 9.12 -12.79 -3.00
C VAL A 40 8.83 -12.27 -4.41
N GLU A 41 9.68 -11.38 -4.93
CA GLU A 41 9.61 -10.84 -6.29
C GLU A 41 10.93 -11.20 -7.00
N THR A 42 10.83 -11.94 -8.12
CA THR A 42 11.97 -12.39 -8.93
C THR A 42 12.00 -11.63 -10.25
N GLY A 43 13.18 -11.44 -10.85
CA GLY A 43 13.29 -10.70 -12.11
C GLY A 43 13.35 -9.18 -11.93
N VAL A 44 13.80 -8.72 -10.76
CA VAL A 44 13.89 -7.28 -10.50
C VAL A 44 15.09 -6.70 -11.26
N GLU A 45 14.81 -5.86 -12.24
CA GLU A 45 15.83 -5.08 -12.96
C GLU A 45 16.54 -4.12 -12.00
N ALA A 46 17.78 -4.43 -11.63
CA ALA A 46 18.58 -3.61 -10.73
C ALA A 46 20.03 -3.54 -11.21
N THR A 47 20.56 -2.33 -11.30
CA THR A 47 21.94 -2.07 -11.74
C THR A 47 22.98 -2.16 -10.61
N SER A 48 22.54 -2.33 -9.36
CA SER A 48 23.41 -2.46 -8.19
C SER A 48 22.69 -3.04 -6.98
N GLN A 49 23.44 -3.59 -6.03
CA GLN A 49 22.90 -4.12 -4.76
C GLN A 49 22.20 -3.02 -3.94
N ALA A 50 22.70 -1.79 -4.01
CA ALA A 50 22.05 -0.65 -3.36
C ALA A 50 20.69 -0.35 -3.98
N THR A 51 20.59 -0.38 -5.32
CA THR A 51 19.33 -0.21 -6.06
C THR A 51 18.33 -1.31 -5.71
N LEU A 52 18.76 -2.57 -5.71
CA LEU A 52 17.90 -3.70 -5.36
C LEU A 52 17.39 -3.63 -3.93
N THR A 53 18.25 -3.21 -3.00
CA THR A 53 17.88 -2.99 -1.58
C THR A 53 16.87 -1.85 -1.44
N ALA A 54 17.04 -0.75 -2.17
CA ALA A 54 16.09 0.36 -2.20
C ALA A 54 14.73 -0.07 -2.77
N ILE A 55 14.72 -0.89 -3.82
CA ILE A 55 13.49 -1.46 -4.39
C ILE A 55 12.80 -2.36 -3.36
N ALA A 56 13.53 -3.29 -2.71
CA ALA A 56 12.97 -4.17 -1.69
C ALA A 56 12.38 -3.39 -0.51
N ALA A 57 13.04 -2.31 -0.07
CA ALA A 57 12.56 -1.43 0.99
C ALA A 57 11.30 -0.66 0.59
N ARG A 58 11.27 -0.11 -0.63
CA ARG A 58 10.08 0.56 -1.18
C ARG A 58 8.89 -0.39 -1.31
N ARG A 59 9.10 -1.59 -1.86
CA ARG A 59 8.06 -2.62 -1.97
C ARG A 59 7.55 -3.07 -0.62
N LEU A 60 8.45 -3.23 0.37
CA LEU A 60 8.04 -3.50 1.74
C LEU A 60 7.15 -2.37 2.25
N ALA A 61 7.54 -1.10 2.06
CA ALA A 61 6.74 0.04 2.46
C ALA A 61 5.35 -0.03 1.82
N GLU A 62 5.24 -0.18 0.50
CA GLU A 62 3.97 -0.34 -0.23
C GLU A 62 3.08 -1.46 0.36
N LEU A 63 3.66 -2.63 0.67
CA LEU A 63 2.95 -3.77 1.26
C LEU A 63 2.53 -3.55 2.72
N THR A 64 3.33 -2.83 3.50
CA THR A 64 3.09 -2.57 4.93
C THR A 64 2.26 -1.32 5.19
N THR A 65 2.17 -0.41 4.20
CA THR A 65 1.33 0.78 4.28
C THR A 65 -0.15 0.44 4.26
N SER A 66 -0.52 -0.79 3.84
CA SER A 66 -1.89 -1.34 3.78
C SER A 66 -2.95 -0.35 4.19
N THR A 67 -3.27 0.50 3.24
CA THR A 67 -4.19 1.57 3.44
C THR A 67 -5.59 0.99 3.46
N ALA A 68 -6.27 1.05 4.62
CA ALA A 68 -7.64 0.55 4.67
C ALA A 68 -8.46 1.32 3.63
N THR A 69 -9.10 0.58 2.73
CA THR A 69 -9.99 1.16 1.73
C THR A 69 -11.40 1.15 2.29
N ILE A 70 -12.02 2.32 2.38
CA ILE A 70 -13.39 2.49 2.85
C ILE A 70 -14.25 2.82 1.63
N THR A 71 -15.23 1.97 1.34
CA THR A 71 -16.22 2.20 0.29
C THR A 71 -17.50 2.76 0.90
N ALA A 72 -17.96 3.90 0.39
CA ALA A 72 -19.16 4.56 0.90
C ALA A 72 -20.06 5.06 -0.24
N SER A 73 -21.33 5.30 0.08
CA SER A 73 -22.27 5.97 -0.81
C SER A 73 -22.92 7.12 -0.06
N CYS A 74 -22.95 8.30 -0.65
CA CYS A 74 -23.54 9.49 -0.04
C CYS A 74 -24.25 10.37 -1.07
N LEU A 75 -24.97 11.39 -0.59
CA LEU A 75 -25.47 12.44 -1.47
C LEU A 75 -24.30 13.14 -2.17
N PRO A 76 -24.48 13.71 -3.37
CA PRO A 76 -23.43 14.46 -4.04
C PRO A 76 -22.88 15.57 -3.15
N LEU A 77 -21.57 15.51 -2.85
CA LEU A 77 -20.84 16.51 -2.10
C LEU A 77 -19.75 17.10 -3.00
N PRO A 78 -19.36 18.37 -2.82
CA PRO A 78 -18.31 19.01 -3.60
C PRO A 78 -16.92 18.56 -3.12
N ILE A 79 -16.64 17.26 -3.21
CA ILE A 79 -15.37 16.64 -2.81
C ILE A 79 -14.66 16.07 -4.03
N TRP A 80 -13.33 16.15 -4.02
CA TRP A 80 -12.48 15.79 -5.15
C TRP A 80 -11.46 14.72 -4.77
N PRO A 81 -10.96 13.93 -5.75
CA PRO A 81 -9.85 13.01 -5.50
C PRO A 81 -8.64 13.72 -4.88
N ARG A 82 -7.95 13.04 -3.97
CA ARG A 82 -6.83 13.49 -3.13
C ARG A 82 -7.16 14.47 -2.02
N GLU A 83 -8.42 14.86 -1.85
CA GLU A 83 -8.82 15.65 -0.68
C GLU A 83 -8.79 14.80 0.58
N ARG A 84 -8.44 15.44 1.71
CA ARG A 84 -8.46 14.81 3.03
C ARG A 84 -9.85 14.96 3.64
N VAL A 85 -10.44 13.85 4.07
CA VAL A 85 -11.74 13.81 4.72
C VAL A 85 -11.67 12.94 5.96
N THR A 86 -12.39 13.35 7.01
CA THR A 86 -12.54 12.54 8.21
C THR A 86 -13.73 11.62 8.03
N TRP A 87 -13.48 10.32 8.12
CA TRP A 87 -14.52 9.30 8.21
C TRP A 87 -14.92 9.14 9.67
N ASP A 88 -16.19 9.38 10.00
CA ASP A 88 -16.73 9.25 11.36
C ASP A 88 -18.09 8.53 11.28
N THR A 89 -18.07 7.21 11.42
CA THR A 89 -19.30 6.41 11.45
C THR A 89 -19.15 5.17 12.32
N ALA A 90 -20.26 4.71 12.90
CA ALA A 90 -20.32 3.49 13.71
C ALA A 90 -19.26 3.39 14.84
N GLY A 91 -18.85 4.53 15.40
CA GLY A 91 -17.81 4.60 16.44
C GLY A 91 -16.37 4.48 15.92
N HIS A 92 -16.18 4.46 14.60
CA HIS A 92 -14.87 4.48 13.95
C HIS A 92 -14.62 5.86 13.35
N ARG A 93 -13.65 6.57 13.93
CA ARG A 93 -13.16 7.85 13.43
C ARG A 93 -11.74 7.70 12.92
N THR A 94 -11.52 7.98 11.64
CA THR A 94 -10.20 7.97 11.03
C THR A 94 -10.06 9.06 9.96
N ASP A 95 -8.83 9.52 9.74
CA ASP A 95 -8.53 10.44 8.66
C ASP A 95 -8.24 9.67 7.39
N THR A 96 -8.80 10.12 6.27
CA THR A 96 -8.73 9.42 5.00
C THR A 96 -8.47 10.42 3.87
N THR A 97 -8.02 9.93 2.73
CA THR A 97 -7.97 10.66 1.47
C THR A 97 -8.98 10.10 0.48
N VAL A 98 -9.57 10.94 -0.35
CA VAL A 98 -10.47 10.50 -1.41
C VAL A 98 -9.66 9.89 -2.53
N ARG A 99 -9.77 8.57 -2.74
CA ARG A 99 -9.09 7.86 -3.83
C ARG A 99 -9.88 7.99 -5.14
N GLN A 100 -11.20 7.80 -5.06
CA GLN A 100 -12.07 7.83 -6.23
C GLN A 100 -13.45 8.41 -5.87
N VAL A 101 -14.01 9.16 -6.81
CA VAL A 101 -15.39 9.66 -6.77
C VAL A 101 -16.12 9.16 -8.02
N ALA A 102 -17.20 8.43 -7.84
CA ALA A 102 -18.04 7.91 -8.91
C ALA A 102 -19.41 8.60 -8.91
N TYR A 103 -19.75 9.24 -10.02
CA TYR A 103 -21.04 9.88 -10.23
C TYR A 103 -21.88 9.08 -11.23
N GLN A 104 -23.12 8.82 -10.87
CA GLN A 104 -24.12 8.28 -11.80
C GLN A 104 -25.12 9.37 -12.15
N ALA A 105 -25.31 9.64 -13.44
CA ALA A 105 -26.24 10.65 -13.94
C ALA A 105 -27.69 10.13 -13.94
N ALA A 106 -28.24 9.88 -12.75
CA ALA A 106 -29.67 9.61 -12.57
C ALA A 106 -30.24 10.50 -11.45
N PRO A 107 -31.53 10.90 -11.52
CA PRO A 107 -32.10 11.96 -10.68
C PRO A 107 -32.01 11.74 -9.16
N THR A 108 -31.84 10.49 -8.73
CA THR A 108 -31.77 10.09 -7.31
C THR A 108 -30.52 9.27 -6.99
N ALA A 109 -29.53 9.26 -7.88
CA ALA A 109 -28.33 8.46 -7.68
C ALA A 109 -27.47 9.01 -6.53
N LEU A 110 -26.96 8.10 -5.72
CA LEU A 110 -25.92 8.42 -4.75
C LEU A 110 -24.56 8.48 -5.46
N MET A 111 -23.68 9.31 -4.92
CA MET A 111 -22.28 9.36 -5.28
C MET A 111 -21.54 8.22 -4.58
N GLY A 112 -20.74 7.46 -5.32
CA GLY A 112 -19.84 6.45 -4.79
C GLY A 112 -18.50 7.06 -4.40
N LEU A 113 -18.00 6.69 -3.22
CA LEU A 113 -16.69 7.12 -2.72
C LEU A 113 -15.83 5.92 -2.38
N GLU A 114 -14.57 5.97 -2.82
CA GLU A 114 -13.50 5.13 -2.29
C GLU A 114 -12.55 6.04 -1.54
N LEU A 115 -12.40 5.79 -0.25
CA LEU A 115 -11.50 6.50 0.65
C LEU A 115 -10.36 5.60 1.04
N GLU A 116 -9.21 6.21 1.25
CA GLU A 116 -7.96 5.55 1.57
C GLU A 116 -7.45 6.12 2.90
N GLU A 117 -7.37 5.30 3.95
CA GLU A 117 -6.96 5.71 5.31
C GLU A 117 -5.57 6.35 5.35
N ILE A 118 -5.34 7.35 6.18
CA ILE A 118 -3.99 7.90 6.37
C ILE A 118 -3.38 7.24 7.61
N PRO A 119 -2.29 6.46 7.48
CA PRO A 119 -1.63 5.83 8.62
C PRO A 119 -0.92 6.83 9.55
#